data_AF-A0A316YQQ8-F1
#
_entry.id   AF-A0A316YQQ8-F1
#
_cell.length_a   1.000
_cell.length_b   1.000
_cell.length_c   1.000
_cell.angle_alpha   90.00
_cell.angle_beta   90.00
_cell.angle_gamma   90.00
#
_symmetry.space_group_name_H-M   'P 1'
#
loop_
_entity.id
_entity.type
_entity.pdbx_description
1 polymer ?
#
loop_
_entity_poly.entity_id
_entity_poly.type
_entity_poly.pdbx_seq_one_letter_code
_entity_poly.pdbx_strand_id
1 'polypeptide(L)'
;MTTAATPLPDHWYYFFGIIEPISVLAGATYAIFFQENYHAELIPSALARLTSSASPALGSTSTSSAWSGFRSVWQTATQESIGKTLPQKIIFLDEATKMALAQLGSCYFLIMLNSALMFYALRRHLGATSPATLESILYYLFAVLGIADWTHILLTIHFLPSRHAGTIYPFLQKLFALLVPSNWNALLFGNIAITFALFCARVAWAVGFKRQTFWNESGVTAAAPKAVKPSARSSSISKKRK
;
A
#
# COMPACT_ATOMS: atom_id res chain seq x y z
N MET A 1 -23.51 -0.37 29.03
CA MET A 1 -23.73 -0.14 27.59
C MET A 1 -22.91 -1.17 26.83
N THR A 2 -23.55 -2.20 26.29
CA THR A 2 -22.91 -3.15 25.37
C THR A 2 -22.70 -2.44 24.04
N THR A 3 -21.48 -2.01 23.74
CA THR A 3 -21.11 -1.55 22.40
C THR A 3 -21.43 -2.67 21.42
N ALA A 4 -22.36 -2.40 20.50
CA ALA A 4 -22.68 -3.33 19.43
C ALA A 4 -21.38 -3.76 18.73
N ALA A 5 -21.23 -5.05 18.47
CA ALA A 5 -20.05 -5.55 17.81
C ALA A 5 -19.97 -4.94 16.40
N THR A 6 -18.91 -4.16 16.14
CA THR A 6 -18.68 -3.52 14.84
C THR A 6 -17.51 -4.20 14.13
N PRO A 7 -17.60 -4.45 12.82
CA PRO A 7 -16.50 -5.02 12.02
C PRO A 7 -15.29 -4.06 11.90
N LEU A 8 -15.45 -2.80 12.30
CA LEU A 8 -14.38 -1.82 12.39
C LEU A 8 -14.49 -1.08 13.73
N PRO A 9 -13.88 -1.61 14.80
CA PRO A 9 -13.80 -0.92 16.08
C PRO A 9 -13.20 0.48 15.96
N ASP A 10 -13.56 1.39 16.87
CA ASP A 10 -13.16 2.80 16.79
C ASP A 10 -11.65 3.02 16.66
N HIS A 11 -10.83 2.25 17.38
CA HIS A 11 -9.37 2.36 17.31
C HIS A 11 -8.83 2.04 15.91
N TRP A 12 -9.37 1.03 15.23
CA TRP A 12 -8.99 0.70 13.85
C TRP A 12 -9.50 1.75 12.88
N TYR A 13 -10.68 2.32 13.11
CA TYR A 13 -11.18 3.43 12.31
C TYR A 13 -10.30 4.68 12.44
N TYR A 14 -9.89 5.07 13.64
CA TYR A 14 -8.99 6.21 13.82
C TYR A 14 -7.62 5.96 13.18
N PHE A 15 -7.11 4.74 13.29
CA PHE A 15 -5.85 4.38 12.66
C PHE A 15 -5.93 4.46 11.13
N PHE A 16 -6.84 3.70 10.51
CA PHE A 16 -6.93 3.60 9.04
C PHE A 16 -7.61 4.81 8.38
N GLY A 17 -8.56 5.44 9.07
CA GLY A 17 -9.35 6.56 8.54
C GLY A 17 -8.73 7.93 8.78
N ILE A 18 -7.81 8.07 9.74
CA ILE A 18 -7.22 9.38 10.10
C ILE A 18 -5.70 9.31 10.12
N ILE A 19 -5.12 8.46 10.97
CA ILE A 19 -3.66 8.42 11.18
C ILE A 19 -2.93 8.04 9.88
N GLU A 20 -3.39 6.99 9.19
CA GLU A 20 -2.82 6.56 7.92
C GLU A 20 -2.89 7.66 6.86
N PRO A 21 -4.07 8.24 6.52
CA PRO A 21 -4.15 9.35 5.58
C PRO A 21 -3.26 10.54 5.93
N ILE A 22 -3.19 10.93 7.20
CA ILE A 22 -2.31 12.02 7.65
C ILE A 22 -0.84 11.65 7.42
N SER A 23 -0.43 10.42 7.69
CA SER A 23 0.95 9.97 7.44
C SER A 23 1.30 9.99 5.95
N VAL A 24 0.38 9.57 5.08
CA VAL A 24 0.55 9.62 3.62
C VAL A 24 0.59 11.08 3.14
N LEU A 25 -0.26 11.94 3.68
CA LEU A 25 -0.26 13.37 3.40
C LEU A 25 1.07 14.00 3.80
N ALA A 26 1.62 13.69 4.97
CA ALA A 26 2.92 14.19 5.40
C ALA A 26 4.03 13.78 4.42
N GLY A 27 4.03 12.53 3.94
CA GLY A 27 4.95 12.07 2.90
C GLY A 27 4.77 12.80 1.57
N ALA A 28 3.52 13.01 1.13
CA ALA A 28 3.20 13.75 -0.08
C ALA A 28 3.64 15.22 0.00
N THR A 29 3.34 15.90 1.11
CA THR A 29 3.77 17.27 1.39
C THR A 29 5.29 17.35 1.41
N TYR A 30 5.98 16.39 2.04
CA TYR A 30 7.45 16.36 2.03
C TYR A 30 8.00 16.26 0.61
N ALA A 31 7.46 15.36 -0.22
CA ALA A 31 7.89 15.18 -1.60
C ALA A 31 7.58 16.40 -2.50
N ILE A 32 6.47 17.10 -2.26
CA ILE A 32 6.06 18.26 -3.08
C ILE A 32 6.87 19.52 -2.72
N PHE A 33 7.04 19.82 -1.43
CA PHE A 33 7.62 21.09 -0.99
C PHE A 33 9.13 21.02 -0.71
N PHE A 34 9.67 19.84 -0.40
CA PHE A 34 11.07 19.66 -0.05
C PHE A 34 11.79 18.77 -1.07
N GLN A 35 11.58 19.07 -2.36
CA GLN A 35 12.11 18.27 -3.47
C GLN A 35 13.65 18.12 -3.44
N GLU A 36 14.38 19.17 -3.04
CA GLU A 36 15.84 19.13 -2.95
C GLU A 36 16.33 18.16 -1.88
N ASN A 37 15.72 18.20 -0.68
CA ASN A 37 16.03 17.27 0.40
C ASN A 37 15.62 15.85 0.02
N TYR A 38 14.43 15.69 -0.55
CA TYR A 38 13.93 14.41 -1.03
C TYR A 38 14.88 13.79 -2.07
N HIS A 39 15.37 14.58 -3.03
CA HIS A 39 16.33 14.12 -4.03
C HIS A 39 17.71 13.82 -3.45
N ALA A 40 18.22 14.66 -2.55
CA ALA A 40 19.48 14.41 -1.86
C ALA A 40 19.40 13.12 -1.02
N GLU A 41 18.22 12.77 -0.53
CA GLU A 41 18.01 11.57 0.25
C GLU A 41 17.78 10.29 -0.58
N LEU A 42 17.31 10.41 -1.83
CA LEU A 42 17.11 9.29 -2.74
C LEU A 42 18.40 8.51 -3.02
N ILE A 43 19.56 9.18 -2.97
CA ILE A 43 20.87 8.57 -3.17
C ILE A 43 21.67 8.70 -1.88
N PRO A 44 21.85 7.63 -1.10
CA PRO A 44 22.72 7.67 0.08
C PRO A 44 24.09 8.22 -0.31
N SER A 45 24.62 9.19 0.43
CA SER A 45 25.92 9.82 0.13
C SER A 45 27.11 8.84 0.18
N ALA A 46 26.92 7.67 0.81
CA ALA A 46 27.86 6.55 0.74
C ALA A 46 27.87 5.86 -0.63
N LEU A 47 26.76 5.93 -1.37
CA LEU A 47 26.56 5.32 -2.68
C LEU A 47 26.95 6.25 -3.82
N ALA A 48 26.67 7.55 -3.68
CA ALA A 48 27.18 8.56 -4.62
C ALA A 48 28.71 8.50 -4.78
N ARG A 49 29.43 8.13 -3.70
CA ARG A 49 30.89 7.96 -3.70
C ARG A 49 31.37 6.74 -4.49
N LEU A 50 30.58 5.66 -4.55
CA LEU A 50 30.92 4.45 -5.28
C LEU A 50 30.72 4.62 -6.79
N THR A 51 29.66 5.32 -7.20
CA THR A 51 29.42 5.65 -8.61
C THR A 51 30.47 6.61 -9.17
N SER A 52 31.00 7.56 -8.38
CA SER A 52 32.09 8.43 -8.84
C SER A 52 33.44 7.72 -9.06
N SER A 53 33.62 6.52 -8.47
CA SER A 53 34.84 5.72 -8.65
C SER A 53 34.75 4.64 -9.73
N ALA A 54 33.54 4.37 -10.24
CA ALA A 54 33.31 3.33 -11.24
C ALA A 54 33.37 3.93 -12.66
N SER A 55 34.52 3.79 -13.31
CA SER A 55 34.71 4.09 -14.73
C SER A 55 33.78 3.21 -15.60
N PRO A 56 33.16 3.71 -16.68
CA PRO A 56 32.11 2.99 -17.41
C PRO A 56 32.70 1.87 -18.28
N ALA A 57 32.55 0.62 -17.83
CA ALA A 57 32.78 -0.56 -18.65
C ALA A 57 31.45 -1.31 -18.87
N LEU A 58 30.84 -1.02 -20.03
CA LEU A 58 30.23 -1.95 -20.99
C LEU A 58 29.43 -3.18 -20.47
N GLY A 59 28.13 -3.23 -20.85
CA GLY A 59 27.39 -4.50 -20.95
C GLY A 59 25.89 -4.42 -20.66
N SER A 60 25.08 -4.01 -21.65
CA SER A 60 23.62 -4.07 -21.59
C SER A 60 23.09 -5.40 -22.12
N THR A 61 22.44 -6.21 -21.28
CA THR A 61 21.65 -7.36 -21.72
C THR A 61 20.16 -7.09 -21.46
N SER A 62 19.41 -7.05 -22.55
CA SER A 62 17.96 -6.79 -22.62
C SER A 62 17.16 -8.02 -22.21
N THR A 63 16.28 -7.88 -21.21
CA THR A 63 15.15 -8.79 -21.00
C THR A 63 13.85 -8.00 -20.92
N SER A 64 12.96 -8.33 -21.85
CA SER A 64 11.63 -7.75 -22.02
C SER A 64 10.64 -8.39 -21.05
N SER A 65 10.09 -7.58 -20.15
CA SER A 65 8.80 -7.85 -19.51
C SER A 65 8.04 -6.52 -19.46
N ALA A 66 6.73 -6.57 -19.22
CA ALA A 66 5.78 -5.45 -19.21
C ALA A 66 6.20 -4.20 -18.40
N TRP A 67 7.31 -4.29 -17.66
CA TRP A 67 8.09 -3.23 -17.04
C TRP A 67 8.81 -2.27 -18.01
N SER A 68 8.90 -2.58 -19.31
CA SER A 68 9.64 -1.76 -20.26
C SER A 68 9.06 -0.35 -20.46
N GLY A 69 7.74 -0.18 -20.38
CA GLY A 69 7.08 1.13 -20.54
C GLY A 69 7.31 2.06 -19.35
N PHE A 70 7.26 1.53 -18.13
CA PHE A 70 7.59 2.32 -16.94
C PHE A 70 9.09 2.65 -16.90
N ARG A 71 9.93 1.69 -17.27
CA ARG A 71 11.39 1.88 -17.34
C ARG A 71 11.80 2.86 -18.44
N SER A 72 11.15 2.84 -19.62
CA SER A 72 11.48 3.76 -20.71
C SER A 72 11.10 5.19 -20.38
N VAL A 73 9.92 5.43 -19.80
CA VAL A 73 9.50 6.79 -19.38
C VAL A 73 10.45 7.32 -18.31
N TRP A 74 10.85 6.49 -17.34
CA TRP A 74 11.76 6.91 -16.27
C TRP A 74 13.21 7.08 -16.74
N GLN A 75 13.71 6.19 -17.60
CA GLN A 75 15.07 6.26 -18.15
C GLN A 75 15.22 7.40 -19.16
N THR A 76 14.19 7.69 -19.95
CA THR A 76 14.21 8.85 -20.86
C THR A 76 14.27 10.15 -20.05
N ALA A 77 13.52 10.24 -18.93
CA ALA A 77 13.57 11.39 -18.03
C ALA A 77 14.88 11.53 -17.24
N THR A 78 15.68 10.47 -17.06
CA THR A 78 16.94 10.52 -16.31
C THR A 78 18.20 10.55 -17.18
N GLN A 79 18.15 10.09 -18.43
CA GLN A 79 19.31 10.09 -19.33
C GLN A 79 19.52 11.42 -20.08
N GLU A 80 18.47 12.20 -20.33
CA GLU A 80 18.63 13.46 -21.08
C GLU A 80 19.46 14.51 -20.30
N SER A 81 19.48 14.42 -18.97
CA SER A 81 20.12 15.41 -18.08
C SER A 81 21.59 15.09 -17.73
N ILE A 82 22.13 13.95 -18.16
CA ILE A 82 23.51 13.52 -17.82
C ILE A 82 24.53 13.91 -18.91
N GLY A 83 24.08 14.34 -20.09
CA GLY A 83 24.92 14.44 -21.28
C GLY A 83 25.71 15.73 -21.52
N LYS A 84 25.49 16.83 -20.78
CA LYS A 84 26.14 18.12 -21.14
C LYS A 84 26.64 18.92 -19.93
N THR A 85 27.97 18.87 -19.76
CA THR A 85 28.89 19.85 -19.15
C THR A 85 28.93 20.05 -17.61
N LEU A 86 30.10 19.70 -17.03
CA LEU A 86 30.70 20.05 -15.72
C LEU A 86 30.66 21.58 -15.42
N PRO A 87 30.99 22.17 -14.23
CA PRO A 87 31.33 21.64 -12.90
C PRO A 87 30.48 22.21 -11.72
N GLN A 88 30.41 21.44 -10.63
CA GLN A 88 30.13 21.76 -9.22
C GLN A 88 29.24 22.97 -8.80
N LYS A 89 28.07 22.61 -8.24
CA LYS A 89 27.43 23.17 -7.03
C LYS A 89 26.59 24.44 -7.15
N ILE A 90 25.52 24.35 -7.94
CA ILE A 90 24.18 24.68 -7.42
C ILE A 90 23.35 23.43 -7.66
N ILE A 91 22.74 22.88 -6.61
CA ILE A 91 21.81 21.75 -6.69
C ILE A 91 20.51 22.29 -7.29
N PHE A 92 20.57 22.79 -8.53
CA PHE A 92 19.36 23.14 -9.23
C PHE A 92 18.79 21.83 -9.73
N LEU A 93 17.74 21.38 -9.05
CA LEU A 93 17.03 20.17 -9.44
C LEU A 93 16.55 20.35 -10.88
N ASP A 94 16.87 19.39 -11.74
CA ASP A 94 16.44 19.41 -13.13
C ASP A 94 14.91 19.55 -13.21
N GLU A 95 14.41 20.37 -14.14
CA GLU A 95 12.98 20.69 -14.22
C GLU A 95 12.15 19.44 -14.49
N ALA A 96 12.70 18.47 -15.24
CA ALA A 96 12.07 17.15 -15.44
C ALA A 96 11.92 16.38 -14.11
N THR A 97 12.92 16.46 -13.23
CA THR A 97 12.88 15.81 -11.91
C THR A 97 11.85 16.50 -10.99
N LYS A 98 11.79 17.83 -11.00
CA LYS A 98 10.76 18.59 -10.24
C LYS A 98 9.36 18.22 -10.71
N MET A 99 9.14 18.11 -12.02
CA MET A 99 7.86 17.69 -12.59
C MET A 99 7.51 16.25 -12.17
N ALA A 100 8.46 15.32 -12.26
CA ALA A 100 8.25 13.92 -11.88
C ALA A 100 7.92 13.77 -10.38
N LEU A 101 8.63 14.50 -9.50
CA LEU A 101 8.34 14.50 -8.06
C LEU A 101 6.98 15.12 -7.75
N ALA A 102 6.58 16.18 -8.45
CA ALA A 102 5.24 16.75 -8.30
C ALA A 102 4.13 15.78 -8.73
N GLN A 103 4.32 15.04 -9.82
CA GLN A 103 3.39 13.98 -10.25
C GLN A 103 3.31 12.84 -9.24
N LEU A 104 4.45 12.42 -8.69
CA LEU A 104 4.52 11.41 -7.62
C LEU A 104 3.73 11.88 -6.38
N GLY A 105 3.93 13.13 -5.97
CA GLY A 105 3.22 13.74 -4.85
C GLY A 105 1.70 13.80 -5.07
N SER A 106 1.27 14.19 -6.28
CA SER A 106 -0.15 14.19 -6.65
C SER A 106 -0.79 12.81 -6.54
N CYS A 107 -0.08 11.76 -6.98
CA CYS A 107 -0.54 10.38 -6.84
C CYS A 107 -0.74 9.98 -5.36
N TYR A 108 0.23 10.28 -4.49
CA TYR A 108 0.10 10.01 -3.05
C TYR A 108 -1.06 10.77 -2.41
N PHE A 109 -1.30 12.02 -2.83
CA PHE A 109 -2.44 12.81 -2.36
C PHE A 109 -3.78 12.18 -2.78
N LEU A 110 -3.89 11.66 -4.00
CA LEU A 110 -5.08 10.95 -4.46
C LEU A 110 -5.33 9.66 -3.69
N ILE A 111 -4.28 8.88 -3.40
CA ILE A 111 -4.38 7.66 -2.58
C ILE A 111 -4.87 8.00 -1.16
N MET A 112 -4.31 9.06 -0.57
CA MET A 112 -4.74 9.56 0.74
C MET A 112 -6.22 9.93 0.75
N LEU A 113 -6.65 10.75 -0.22
CA LEU A 113 -8.02 11.22 -0.31
C LEU A 113 -8.99 10.04 -0.53
N ASN A 114 -8.64 9.11 -1.41
CA ASN A 114 -9.44 7.94 -1.69
C ASN A 114 -9.61 7.07 -0.43
N SER A 115 -8.53 6.78 0.30
CA SER A 115 -8.61 6.01 1.54
C SER A 115 -9.45 6.73 2.60
N ALA A 116 -9.20 8.02 2.86
CA ALA A 116 -9.93 8.79 3.87
C ALA A 116 -11.44 8.86 3.58
N LEU A 117 -11.82 9.19 2.34
CA LEU A 117 -13.22 9.32 1.93
C LEU A 117 -13.92 7.96 1.90
N MET A 118 -13.25 6.91 1.42
CA MET A 118 -13.84 5.58 1.33
C MET A 118 -14.09 4.99 2.71
N PHE A 119 -13.14 5.05 3.66
CA PHE A 119 -13.39 4.59 5.03
C PHE A 119 -14.51 5.36 5.72
N TYR A 120 -14.59 6.67 5.49
CA TYR A 120 -15.68 7.50 5.99
C TYR A 120 -17.04 7.07 5.39
N ALA A 121 -17.12 6.93 4.07
CA ALA A 121 -18.33 6.53 3.37
C ALA A 121 -18.80 5.11 3.78
N LEU A 122 -17.87 4.14 3.83
CA LEU A 122 -18.16 2.77 4.24
C LEU A 122 -18.71 2.72 5.67
N ARG A 123 -18.09 3.43 6.62
CA ARG A 123 -18.57 3.49 8.00
C ARG A 123 -19.96 4.14 8.08
N ARG A 124 -20.18 5.24 7.34
CA ARG A 124 -21.42 6.02 7.42
C ARG A 124 -22.62 5.29 6.80
N HIS A 125 -22.42 4.59 5.68
CA HIS A 125 -23.50 4.00 4.89
C HIS A 125 -23.70 2.50 5.14
N LEU A 126 -22.63 1.73 5.36
CA LEU A 126 -22.70 0.27 5.52
C LEU A 126 -22.60 -0.18 6.98
N GLY A 127 -22.10 0.68 7.88
CA GLY A 127 -21.85 0.32 9.28
C GLY A 127 -23.11 -0.13 10.04
N ALA A 128 -24.27 0.46 9.76
CA ALA A 128 -25.53 0.11 10.43
C ALA A 128 -26.36 -0.95 9.70
N THR A 129 -26.20 -1.06 8.38
CA THR A 129 -27.12 -1.83 7.52
C THR A 129 -26.69 -3.29 7.40
N SER A 130 -25.39 -3.55 7.18
CA SER A 130 -24.89 -4.90 6.91
C SER A 130 -23.41 -5.05 7.33
N PRO A 131 -23.13 -5.39 8.60
CA PRO A 131 -21.76 -5.48 9.11
C PRO A 131 -20.93 -6.56 8.39
N ALA A 132 -21.56 -7.66 7.95
CA ALA A 132 -20.88 -8.70 7.18
C ALA A 132 -20.40 -8.19 5.81
N THR A 133 -21.22 -7.42 5.09
CA THR A 133 -20.82 -6.83 3.79
C THR A 133 -19.70 -5.81 3.97
N LEU A 134 -19.79 -4.97 5.01
CA LEU A 134 -18.73 -4.02 5.34
C LEU A 134 -17.40 -4.74 5.61
N GLU A 135 -17.43 -5.83 6.38
CA GLU A 135 -16.24 -6.64 6.63
C GLU A 135 -15.63 -7.21 5.33
N SER A 136 -16.44 -7.77 4.43
CA SER A 136 -15.96 -8.30 3.15
C SER A 136 -15.28 -7.23 2.31
N ILE A 137 -15.92 -6.05 2.19
CA ILE A 137 -15.35 -4.92 1.43
C ILE A 137 -14.03 -4.47 2.05
N LEU A 138 -13.98 -4.32 3.37
CA LEU A 138 -12.76 -3.94 4.09
C LEU A 138 -11.64 -4.96 3.90
N TYR A 139 -11.96 -6.26 3.89
CA TYR A 139 -10.99 -7.32 3.65
C TYR A 139 -10.35 -7.20 2.26
N TYR A 140 -11.15 -7.04 1.21
CA TYR A 140 -10.62 -6.84 -0.15
C TYR A 140 -9.81 -5.53 -0.26
N LEU A 141 -10.27 -4.48 0.41
CA LEU A 141 -9.57 -3.21 0.45
C LEU A 141 -8.17 -3.34 1.04
N PHE A 142 -8.06 -3.94 2.23
CA PHE A 142 -6.78 -4.13 2.90
C PHE A 142 -5.88 -5.12 2.16
N ALA A 143 -6.44 -6.12 1.47
CA ALA A 143 -5.68 -7.01 0.63
C ALA A 143 -5.01 -6.26 -0.54
N VAL A 144 -5.76 -5.40 -1.25
CA VAL A 144 -5.20 -4.58 -2.35
C VAL A 144 -4.15 -3.60 -1.84
N LEU A 145 -4.42 -2.90 -0.73
CA LEU A 145 -3.44 -2.01 -0.09
C LEU A 145 -2.18 -2.76 0.36
N GLY A 146 -2.35 -3.96 0.94
CA GLY A 146 -1.24 -4.82 1.35
C GLY A 146 -0.34 -5.24 0.18
N ILE A 147 -0.93 -5.58 -0.97
CA ILE A 147 -0.16 -5.89 -2.19
C ILE A 147 0.62 -4.66 -2.68
N ALA A 148 0.03 -3.46 -2.58
CA ALA A 148 0.69 -2.22 -2.93
C ALA A 148 1.89 -1.94 -1.99
N ASP A 149 1.75 -2.15 -0.68
CA ASP A 149 2.86 -2.03 0.28
C ASP A 149 4.03 -2.95 -0.09
N TRP A 150 3.74 -4.23 -0.35
CA TRP A 150 4.76 -5.21 -0.75
C TRP A 150 5.45 -4.81 -2.04
N THR A 151 4.68 -4.37 -3.03
CA THR A 151 5.23 -3.88 -4.29
C THR A 151 6.19 -2.71 -4.03
N HIS A 152 5.81 -1.77 -3.18
CA HIS A 152 6.63 -0.61 -2.82
C HIS A 152 7.91 -0.99 -2.07
N ILE A 153 7.82 -1.89 -1.08
CA ILE A 153 8.96 -2.39 -0.31
C ILE A 153 9.94 -3.13 -1.24
N LEU A 154 9.42 -4.03 -2.09
CA LEU A 154 10.23 -4.81 -3.02
C LEU A 154 10.92 -3.91 -4.06
N LEU A 155 10.21 -2.91 -4.61
CA LEU A 155 10.77 -1.91 -5.51
C LEU A 155 11.89 -1.12 -4.84
N THR A 156 11.67 -0.68 -3.60
CA THR A 156 12.68 0.06 -2.83
C THR A 156 13.93 -0.81 -2.67
N ILE A 157 13.80 -2.06 -2.22
CA ILE A 157 14.93 -2.99 -2.06
C ILE A 157 15.60 -3.29 -3.41
N HIS A 158 14.83 -3.39 -4.50
CA HIS A 158 15.38 -3.64 -5.83
C HIS A 158 16.27 -2.49 -6.30
N PHE A 159 15.79 -1.25 -6.17
CA PHE A 159 16.50 -0.04 -6.59
C PHE A 159 17.62 0.41 -5.65
N LEU A 160 17.67 -0.12 -4.42
CA LEU A 160 18.83 0.11 -3.55
C LEU A 160 20.11 -0.38 -4.24
N PRO A 161 21.14 0.47 -4.42
CA PRO A 161 22.34 0.01 -5.08
C PRO A 161 23.18 -0.87 -4.16
N SER A 162 23.69 -1.98 -4.68
CA SER A 162 24.47 -2.96 -3.92
C SER A 162 25.86 -2.43 -3.59
N ARG A 163 26.26 -2.48 -2.31
CA ARG A 163 27.61 -2.07 -1.88
C ARG A 163 28.73 -2.99 -2.41
N HIS A 164 28.42 -4.23 -2.79
CA HIS A 164 29.40 -5.20 -3.31
C HIS A 164 28.84 -5.85 -4.58
N ALA A 165 29.42 -5.52 -5.73
CA ALA A 165 28.95 -5.98 -7.04
C ALA A 165 29.33 -7.44 -7.38
N GLY A 166 29.75 -8.26 -6.41
CA GLY A 166 30.30 -9.60 -6.66
C GLY A 166 29.72 -10.74 -5.80
N THR A 167 28.63 -10.51 -5.06
CA THR A 167 28.11 -11.50 -4.10
C THR A 167 26.91 -12.28 -4.66
N ILE A 168 26.89 -13.59 -4.39
CA ILE A 168 25.94 -14.60 -4.93
C ILE A 168 24.47 -14.31 -4.54
N TYR A 169 24.23 -13.57 -3.45
CA TYR A 169 22.88 -13.21 -2.99
C TYR A 169 22.74 -11.68 -2.76
N PRO A 170 22.63 -10.88 -3.83
CA PRO A 170 22.57 -9.42 -3.72
C PRO A 170 21.35 -8.95 -2.92
N PHE A 171 20.24 -9.70 -2.93
CA PHE A 171 19.02 -9.35 -2.20
C PHE A 171 19.18 -9.46 -0.67
N LEU A 172 19.70 -10.59 -0.18
CA LEU A 172 19.87 -10.82 1.26
C LEU A 172 20.86 -9.83 1.87
N GLN A 173 21.94 -9.50 1.15
CA GLN A 173 22.90 -8.51 1.62
C GLN A 173 22.29 -7.11 1.75
N LYS A 174 21.45 -6.70 0.78
CA LYS A 174 20.68 -5.44 0.89
C LYS A 174 19.77 -5.48 2.12
N LEU A 175 19.08 -6.59 2.36
CA LEU A 175 18.22 -6.74 3.55
C LEU A 175 19.02 -6.64 4.86
N PHE A 176 20.20 -7.26 4.95
CA PHE A 176 21.10 -7.12 6.09
C PHE A 176 21.64 -5.71 6.27
N ALA A 177 21.93 -4.99 5.18
CA ALA A 177 22.32 -3.59 5.25
C ALA A 177 21.19 -2.69 5.80
N LEU A 178 19.94 -3.05 5.52
CA LEU A 178 18.74 -2.41 6.06
C LEU A 178 18.47 -2.78 7.53
N LEU A 179 19.05 -3.84 8.06
CA LEU A 179 18.89 -4.19 9.48
C LEU A 179 19.73 -3.28 10.41
N VAL A 180 20.71 -2.55 9.87
CA VAL A 180 21.57 -1.65 10.65
C VAL A 180 20.96 -0.23 10.67
N PRO A 181 20.43 0.26 11.80
CA PRO A 181 19.73 1.55 11.87
C PRO A 181 20.60 2.74 11.46
N SER A 182 21.93 2.64 11.65
CA SER A 182 22.88 3.70 11.31
C SER A 182 22.99 4.00 9.82
N ASN A 183 22.46 3.13 8.95
CA ASN A 183 22.48 3.32 7.49
C ASN A 183 21.17 3.88 6.94
N TRP A 184 20.18 4.13 7.79
CA TRP A 184 18.85 4.55 7.35
C TRP A 184 18.86 6.04 7.00
N ASN A 185 18.42 6.34 5.79
CA ASN A 185 18.04 7.69 5.43
C ASN A 185 16.57 7.93 5.78
N ALA A 186 16.13 9.18 5.99
CA ALA A 186 14.75 9.48 6.33
C ALA A 186 13.78 9.00 5.23
N LEU A 187 14.15 9.13 3.95
CA LEU A 187 13.40 8.55 2.83
C LEU A 187 13.30 7.02 2.88
N LEU A 188 14.39 6.33 3.21
CA LEU A 188 14.40 4.88 3.32
C LEU A 188 13.58 4.40 4.53
N PHE A 189 13.66 5.14 5.63
CA PHE A 189 12.84 4.92 6.81
C PHE A 189 11.36 5.07 6.48
N GLY A 190 10.97 6.14 5.81
CA GLY A 190 9.60 6.36 5.36
C GLY A 190 9.11 5.23 4.46
N ASN A 191 9.85 4.92 3.40
CA ASN A 191 9.40 3.98 2.38
C ASN A 191 9.34 2.53 2.86
N ILE A 192 10.20 2.12 3.80
CA ILE A 192 10.26 0.73 4.28
C ILE A 192 9.60 0.58 5.65
N ALA A 193 9.98 1.36 6.67
CA ALA A 193 9.43 1.15 8.00
C ALA A 193 7.95 1.56 8.09
N ILE A 194 7.55 2.68 7.50
CA ILE A 194 6.15 3.12 7.59
C ILE A 194 5.24 2.18 6.81
N THR A 195 5.60 1.82 5.59
CA THR A 195 4.81 0.86 4.77
C THR A 195 4.75 -0.51 5.41
N PHE A 196 5.85 -0.99 6.00
CA PHE A 196 5.87 -2.25 6.75
C PHE A 196 5.00 -2.19 8.01
N ALA A 197 5.05 -1.09 8.77
CA ALA A 197 4.21 -0.90 9.95
C ALA A 197 2.71 -0.87 9.57
N LEU A 198 2.35 -0.20 8.49
CA LEU A 198 0.98 -0.19 7.96
C LEU A 198 0.55 -1.58 7.49
N PHE A 199 1.43 -2.33 6.81
CA PHE A 199 1.19 -3.72 6.45
C PHE A 199 0.93 -4.60 7.68
N CYS A 200 1.76 -4.48 8.72
CA CYS A 200 1.55 -5.20 9.98
C CYS A 200 0.20 -4.85 10.63
N ALA A 201 -0.20 -3.57 10.60
CA ALA A 201 -1.50 -3.14 11.09
C ALA A 201 -2.65 -3.77 10.27
N ARG A 202 -2.53 -3.85 8.94
CA ARG A 202 -3.50 -4.51 8.05
C ARG A 202 -3.59 -6.00 8.32
N VAL A 203 -2.47 -6.68 8.51
CA VAL A 203 -2.44 -8.11 8.89
C VAL A 203 -3.06 -8.31 10.27
N ALA A 204 -2.73 -7.47 11.25
CA ALA A 204 -3.31 -7.55 12.58
C ALA A 204 -4.84 -7.36 12.55
N TRP A 205 -5.35 -6.45 11.71
CA TRP A 205 -6.77 -6.32 11.47
C TRP A 205 -7.37 -7.58 10.79
N ALA A 206 -6.72 -8.10 9.75
CA ALA A 206 -7.18 -9.27 9.00
C ALA A 206 -7.24 -10.55 9.85
N VAL A 207 -6.28 -10.73 10.76
CA VAL A 207 -6.26 -11.82 11.76
C VAL A 207 -7.38 -11.66 12.80
N GLY A 208 -8.00 -10.49 12.90
CA GLY A 208 -9.10 -10.22 13.83
C GLY A 208 -8.63 -9.76 15.21
N PHE A 209 -7.46 -9.12 15.30
CA PHE A 209 -6.97 -8.61 16.59
C PHE A 209 -7.99 -7.62 17.20
N LYS A 210 -8.55 -7.99 18.36
CA LYS A 210 -9.58 -7.24 19.11
C LYS A 210 -10.86 -6.93 18.30
N ARG A 211 -11.26 -7.83 17.40
CA ARG A 211 -12.49 -7.70 16.60
C ARG A 211 -13.32 -9.00 16.64
N GLN A 212 -14.63 -8.86 16.50
CA GLN A 212 -15.53 -9.98 16.21
C GLN A 212 -15.66 -10.14 14.70
N THR A 213 -15.45 -11.35 14.20
CA THR A 213 -15.52 -11.71 12.77
C THR A 213 -16.94 -12.18 12.46
N PHE A 214 -17.59 -11.58 11.45
CA PHE A 214 -18.97 -11.86 11.06
C PHE A 214 -19.08 -12.79 9.85
N TRP A 215 -17.97 -13.04 9.14
CA TRP A 215 -17.91 -13.84 7.91
C TRP A 215 -18.56 -15.23 8.02
N ASN A 216 -18.49 -15.85 9.20
CA ASN A 216 -18.97 -17.22 9.41
C ASN A 216 -20.50 -17.35 9.53
N GLU A 217 -21.24 -16.26 9.77
CA GLU A 217 -22.69 -16.34 9.97
C GLU A 217 -23.47 -16.35 8.65
N SER A 218 -22.92 -15.74 7.59
CA SER A 218 -23.56 -15.66 6.27
C SER A 218 -23.53 -16.97 5.46
N GLY A 219 -22.67 -17.94 5.82
CA GLY A 219 -22.47 -19.17 5.05
C GLY A 219 -23.25 -20.40 5.54
N VAL A 220 -23.74 -20.41 6.78
CA VAL A 220 -24.36 -21.61 7.40
C VAL A 220 -25.87 -21.46 7.60
N THR A 221 -26.44 -20.27 7.44
CA THR A 221 -27.89 -20.04 7.45
C THR A 221 -28.46 -19.66 6.08
N ALA A 222 -27.84 -20.11 4.99
CA ALA A 222 -28.61 -20.60 3.84
C ALA A 222 -29.17 -22.01 4.14
N ALA A 223 -29.55 -22.26 5.40
CA ALA A 223 -30.40 -23.36 5.78
C ALA A 223 -31.64 -23.25 4.89
N ALA A 224 -31.80 -24.28 4.07
CA ALA A 224 -32.85 -24.47 3.09
C ALA A 224 -34.19 -23.83 3.54
N PRO A 225 -35.00 -23.28 2.61
CA PRO A 225 -36.38 -22.97 2.94
C PRO A 225 -36.95 -24.23 3.60
N LYS A 226 -37.25 -24.15 4.90
CA LYS A 226 -37.94 -25.24 5.60
C LYS A 226 -39.16 -25.48 4.75
N ALA A 227 -39.16 -26.61 4.03
CA ALA A 227 -40.27 -27.01 3.19
C ALA A 227 -41.51 -26.82 4.05
N VAL A 228 -42.35 -25.87 3.65
CA VAL A 228 -43.67 -25.70 4.25
C VAL A 228 -44.33 -27.03 4.05
N LYS A 229 -44.34 -27.85 5.11
CA LYS A 229 -44.99 -29.15 5.12
C LYS A 229 -46.45 -28.84 4.75
N PRO A 230 -46.96 -29.26 3.59
CA PRO A 230 -48.34 -28.99 3.25
C PRO A 230 -49.17 -29.59 4.37
N SER A 231 -49.80 -28.71 5.15
CA SER A 231 -50.77 -29.10 6.16
C SER A 231 -51.87 -29.81 5.40
N ALA A 232 -51.85 -31.15 5.49
CA ALA A 232 -52.93 -32.00 5.04
C ALA A 232 -54.14 -31.60 5.87
N ARG A 233 -54.90 -30.61 5.38
CA ARG A 233 -56.19 -30.24 5.93
C ARG A 233 -57.14 -31.35 5.52
N SER A 234 -57.14 -32.34 6.41
CA SER A 234 -58.08 -33.44 6.53
C SER A 234 -59.48 -33.02 6.08
N SER A 235 -59.89 -33.66 4.99
CA SER A 235 -61.26 -33.90 4.61
C SER A 235 -61.99 -34.62 5.76
N SER A 236 -62.89 -33.93 6.45
CA SER A 236 -64.06 -34.55 7.06
C SER A 236 -65.05 -33.47 7.48
N ILE A 237 -66.32 -33.87 7.53
CA ILE A 237 -67.49 -33.13 8.06
C ILE A 237 -68.17 -32.25 6.99
N SER A 238 -69.47 -32.38 6.71
CA SER A 238 -70.48 -33.35 7.14
C SER A 238 -71.71 -33.13 6.27
N LYS A 239 -72.02 -34.18 5.52
CA LYS A 239 -73.36 -34.58 5.11
C LYS A 239 -74.37 -34.36 6.25
N LYS A 240 -75.38 -33.48 6.11
CA LYS A 240 -76.76 -33.70 6.62
C LYS A 240 -77.69 -32.50 6.41
N ARG A 241 -78.84 -32.83 5.80
CA ARG A 241 -80.21 -32.33 6.07
C ARG A 241 -80.49 -30.92 5.54
N LYS A 242 -81.60 -30.65 4.86
CA LYS A 242 -82.85 -31.37 4.62
C LYS A 242 -83.47 -30.82 3.34
#